data_AF-A0A948CK37-F1
#
_entry.id   AF-A0A948CK37-F1
#
_cell.length_a   1.000
_cell.length_b   1.000
_cell.length_c   1.000
_cell.angle_alpha   90.00
_cell.angle_beta   90.00
_cell.angle_gamma   90.00
#
_symmetry.space_group_name_H-M   'P 1'
#
loop_
_entity.id
_entity.type
_entity.pdbx_description
1 polymer ?
#
loop_
_entity_poly.entity_id
_entity_poly.type
_entity_poly.pdbx_seq_one_letter_code
_entity_poly.pdbx_strand_id
1 'polypeptide(L)'
;MSKKDVEIIHPTNTIKQYVNDPRALNPAAVAKAEAAMAKFTASIDLASEAEPALQDMQAAYQAMVAQPQDCADPAKRIYNLAHDLRGLGASFNYPLITRIGGSLCRFIDGLGQANETQLEIVRAHVDAIRAVMHNQMKGEGHAIGTQIAEGLETLVREER
;
A
#
# COMPACT_ATOMS: atom_id res chain seq x y z
N MET A 1 -56.32 -9.83 45.17
CA MET A 1 -54.97 -10.43 45.31
C MET A 1 -54.81 -11.50 44.26
N SER A 2 -53.95 -11.31 43.27
CA SER A 2 -53.43 -12.40 42.43
C SER A 2 -52.16 -11.89 41.74
N LYS A 3 -50.99 -12.25 42.29
CA LYS A 3 -49.70 -11.98 41.66
C LYS A 3 -49.42 -13.13 40.71
N LYS A 4 -49.22 -12.82 39.43
CA LYS A 4 -48.71 -13.79 38.44
C LYS A 4 -47.22 -13.98 38.69
N ASP A 5 -46.82 -15.23 38.90
CA ASP A 5 -45.42 -15.65 38.87
C ASP A 5 -44.84 -15.38 37.48
N VAL A 6 -43.75 -14.61 37.44
CA VAL A 6 -42.95 -14.39 36.24
C VAL A 6 -41.70 -15.24 36.39
N GLU A 7 -41.61 -16.29 35.57
CA GLU A 7 -40.42 -17.14 35.52
C GLU A 7 -39.46 -16.58 34.46
N ILE A 8 -38.35 -16.00 34.92
CA ILE A 8 -37.33 -15.38 34.06
C ILE A 8 -36.33 -16.46 33.65
N ILE A 9 -36.48 -16.97 32.42
CA ILE A 9 -35.49 -17.84 31.80
C ILE A 9 -34.28 -16.98 31.44
N HIS A 10 -33.18 -17.14 32.17
CA HIS A 10 -31.90 -16.53 31.84
C HIS A 10 -31.15 -17.49 30.91
N PRO A 11 -31.05 -17.22 29.59
CA PRO A 11 -30.21 -18.04 28.72
C PRO A 11 -28.75 -17.86 29.15
N THR A 12 -28.11 -18.96 29.54
CA THR A 12 -26.69 -18.99 29.88
C THR A 12 -25.89 -18.49 28.69
N ASN A 13 -25.15 -17.39 28.88
CA ASN A 13 -24.33 -16.80 27.84
C ASN A 13 -23.11 -17.69 27.58
N THR A 14 -23.27 -18.64 26.66
CA THR A 14 -22.27 -19.61 26.18
C THR A 14 -21.19 -18.99 25.30
N ILE A 15 -21.16 -17.66 25.13
CA ILE A 15 -20.15 -16.98 24.32
C ILE A 15 -18.95 -16.57 25.19
N LYS A 16 -19.16 -16.29 26.49
CA LYS A 16 -18.09 -15.90 27.43
C LYS A 16 -17.05 -17.01 27.69
N GLN A 17 -17.39 -18.27 27.44
CA GLN A 17 -16.46 -19.41 27.55
C GLN A 17 -15.49 -19.49 26.37
N TYR A 18 -15.79 -18.85 25.24
CA TYR A 18 -14.90 -18.77 24.08
C TYR A 18 -14.03 -17.51 24.07
N VAL A 19 -14.41 -16.47 24.83
CA VAL A 19 -13.74 -15.16 24.83
C VAL A 19 -12.70 -15.03 25.98
N ASN A 20 -12.68 -15.97 26.94
CA ASN A 20 -11.82 -15.90 28.13
C ASN A 20 -10.71 -16.96 28.20
N ASP A 21 -10.35 -17.62 27.10
CA ASP A 21 -9.17 -18.50 27.09
C ASP A 21 -7.96 -17.77 26.47
N PRO A 22 -7.06 -17.21 27.29
CA PRO A 22 -5.83 -16.57 26.82
C PRO A 22 -4.80 -17.54 26.20
N ARG A 23 -5.13 -18.85 26.11
CA ARG A 23 -4.28 -19.89 25.49
C ARG A 23 -4.84 -20.43 24.17
N ALA A 24 -5.95 -19.90 23.65
CA ALA A 24 -6.54 -20.40 22.40
C ALA A 24 -5.74 -20.05 21.12
N LEU A 25 -4.73 -19.18 21.21
CA LEU A 25 -3.76 -18.95 20.14
C LEU A 25 -2.40 -19.47 20.58
N ASN A 26 -2.09 -20.71 20.21
CA ASN A 26 -0.78 -21.31 20.48
C ASN A 26 0.31 -20.44 19.79
N PRO A 27 1.25 -19.84 20.53
CA PRO A 27 2.31 -19.02 19.94
C PRO A 27 3.12 -19.76 18.87
N ALA A 28 3.29 -21.08 19.01
CA ALA A 28 3.95 -21.90 18.00
C ALA A 28 3.12 -22.08 16.72
N ALA A 29 1.78 -22.08 16.82
CA ALA A 29 0.90 -22.09 15.66
C ALA A 29 0.89 -20.74 14.95
N VAL A 30 0.92 -19.63 15.70
CA VAL A 30 1.06 -18.26 15.17
C VAL A 30 2.40 -18.11 14.46
N ALA A 31 3.51 -18.45 15.10
CA ALA A 31 4.84 -18.39 14.49
C ALA A 31 4.97 -19.30 13.26
N LYS A 32 4.35 -20.49 13.27
CA LYS A 32 4.31 -21.38 12.10
C LYS A 32 3.49 -20.78 10.95
N ALA A 33 2.39 -20.10 11.25
CA ALA A 33 1.59 -19.39 10.25
C ALA A 33 2.37 -18.21 9.65
N GLU A 34 3.01 -17.39 10.49
CA GLU A 34 3.86 -16.28 10.05
C GLU A 34 5.05 -16.78 9.19
N ALA A 35 5.71 -17.86 9.59
CA ALA A 35 6.81 -18.46 8.82
C ALA A 35 6.34 -19.04 7.48
N ALA A 36 5.16 -19.67 7.44
CA ALA A 36 4.55 -20.16 6.21
C ALA A 36 4.19 -19.00 5.26
N MET A 37 3.63 -17.90 5.81
CA MET A 37 3.36 -16.68 5.06
C MET A 37 4.65 -16.05 4.54
N ALA A 38 5.68 -15.90 5.38
CA ALA A 38 6.98 -15.35 4.96
C ALA A 38 7.63 -16.18 3.84
N LYS A 39 7.52 -17.51 3.89
CA LYS A 39 8.02 -18.41 2.85
C LYS A 39 7.24 -18.29 1.54
N PHE A 40 5.92 -18.10 1.63
CA PHE A 40 5.06 -17.86 0.46
C PHE A 40 5.36 -16.48 -0.17
N THR A 41 5.47 -15.44 0.64
CA THR A 41 5.86 -14.08 0.26
C THR A 41 7.26 -14.06 -0.39
N ALA A 42 8.19 -14.90 0.06
CA ALA A 42 9.51 -15.03 -0.54
C ALA A 42 9.50 -15.75 -1.90
N SER A 43 8.47 -16.55 -2.20
CA SER A 43 8.31 -17.25 -3.48
C SER A 43 7.59 -16.45 -4.55
N ILE A 44 6.92 -15.35 -4.18
CA ILE A 44 6.28 -14.44 -5.13
C ILE A 44 7.34 -13.46 -5.63
N ASP A 45 7.58 -13.47 -6.94
CA ASP A 45 8.39 -12.43 -7.57
C ASP A 45 7.54 -11.19 -7.79
N LEU A 46 7.46 -10.36 -6.73
CA LEU A 46 6.68 -9.13 -6.76
C LEU A 46 7.08 -8.22 -7.93
N ALA A 47 8.34 -8.27 -8.38
CA ALA A 47 8.78 -7.50 -9.54
C ALA A 47 8.05 -7.92 -10.81
N SER A 48 7.90 -9.24 -11.03
CA SER A 48 7.15 -9.77 -12.18
C SER A 48 5.65 -9.49 -12.09
N GLU A 49 5.08 -9.57 -10.89
CA GLU A 49 3.65 -9.29 -10.66
C GLU A 49 3.32 -7.79 -10.78
N ALA A 50 4.26 -6.92 -10.42
CA ALA A 50 4.09 -5.47 -10.48
C ALA A 50 4.36 -4.88 -11.89
N GLU A 51 5.04 -5.61 -12.78
CA GLU A 51 5.35 -5.18 -14.15
C GLU A 51 4.13 -4.65 -14.94
N PRO A 52 2.97 -5.35 -15.01
CA PRO A 52 1.80 -4.81 -15.69
C PRO A 52 1.28 -3.51 -15.05
N ALA A 53 1.33 -3.40 -13.73
CA ALA A 53 0.95 -2.17 -13.04
C ALA A 53 1.91 -1.02 -13.34
N LEU A 54 3.21 -1.29 -13.48
CA LEU A 54 4.20 -0.29 -13.88
C LEU A 54 4.01 0.17 -15.33
N GLN A 55 3.68 -0.75 -16.24
CA GLN A 55 3.36 -0.42 -17.64
C GLN A 55 2.10 0.45 -17.73
N ASP A 56 1.06 0.10 -17.00
CA ASP A 56 -0.17 0.91 -16.90
C ASP A 56 0.09 2.28 -16.29
N MET A 57 0.95 2.37 -15.27
CA MET A 57 1.34 3.62 -14.65
C MET A 57 2.09 4.52 -15.63
N GLN A 58 3.00 3.93 -16.43
CA GLN A 58 3.72 4.64 -17.48
C GLN A 58 2.76 5.14 -18.58
N ALA A 59 1.80 4.31 -19.00
CA ALA A 59 0.81 4.69 -20.00
C ALA A 59 -0.08 5.84 -19.50
N ALA A 60 -0.53 5.79 -18.24
CA ALA A 60 -1.29 6.87 -17.62
C ALA A 60 -0.45 8.16 -17.55
N TYR A 61 0.83 8.07 -17.20
CA TYR A 61 1.72 9.23 -17.23
C TYR A 61 1.85 9.84 -18.64
N GLN A 62 2.02 9.02 -19.68
CA GLN A 62 2.05 9.52 -21.07
C GLN A 62 0.75 10.22 -21.46
N ALA A 63 -0.40 9.73 -21.00
CA ALA A 63 -1.69 10.41 -21.21
C ALA A 63 -1.75 11.77 -20.51
N MET A 64 -1.20 11.89 -19.28
CA MET A 64 -1.08 13.19 -18.61
C MET A 64 -0.21 14.17 -19.40
N VAL A 65 0.92 13.71 -19.94
CA VAL A 65 1.83 14.54 -20.76
C VAL A 65 1.16 14.99 -22.05
N ALA A 66 0.36 14.13 -22.68
CA ALA A 66 -0.34 14.45 -23.92
C ALA A 66 -1.43 15.51 -23.72
N GLN A 67 -2.12 15.50 -22.58
CA GLN A 67 -3.18 16.46 -22.25
C GLN A 67 -3.04 16.98 -20.81
N PRO A 68 -2.06 17.85 -20.52
CA PRO A 68 -1.79 18.31 -19.15
C PRO A 68 -2.92 19.16 -18.56
N GLN A 69 -3.77 19.76 -19.40
CA GLN A 69 -4.89 20.61 -18.98
C GLN A 69 -6.17 19.84 -18.64
N ASP A 70 -6.20 18.52 -18.90
CA ASP A 70 -7.32 17.63 -18.60
C ASP A 70 -6.79 16.24 -18.20
N CYS A 71 -6.05 16.20 -17.10
CA CYS A 71 -5.33 15.01 -16.68
C CYS A 71 -5.98 14.31 -15.48
N ALA A 72 -7.23 14.63 -15.13
CA ALA A 72 -7.89 14.10 -13.94
C ALA A 72 -8.04 12.57 -13.96
N ASP A 73 -8.48 12.00 -15.07
CA ASP A 73 -8.62 10.55 -15.24
C ASP A 73 -7.29 9.80 -15.20
N PRO A 74 -6.25 10.20 -15.97
CA PRO A 74 -4.95 9.54 -15.87
C PRO A 74 -4.27 9.76 -14.51
N ALA A 75 -4.41 10.94 -13.89
CA ALA A 75 -3.96 11.18 -12.52
C ALA A 75 -4.63 10.19 -11.54
N LYS A 76 -5.95 10.04 -11.60
CA LYS A 76 -6.68 9.05 -10.79
C LYS A 76 -6.21 7.62 -11.04
N ARG A 77 -5.87 7.26 -12.29
CA ARG A 77 -5.31 5.94 -12.61
C ARG A 77 -3.97 5.72 -11.91
N ILE A 78 -3.06 6.70 -11.96
CA ILE A 78 -1.77 6.63 -11.26
C ILE A 78 -1.97 6.55 -9.74
N TYR A 79 -2.90 7.33 -9.18
CA TYR A 79 -3.22 7.29 -7.76
C TYR A 79 -3.60 5.88 -7.29
N ASN A 80 -4.52 5.23 -8.02
CA ASN A 80 -4.98 3.88 -7.66
C ASN A 80 -3.84 2.86 -7.75
N LEU A 81 -3.05 2.89 -8.83
CA LEU A 81 -1.91 1.98 -8.99
C LEU A 81 -0.86 2.20 -7.89
N ALA A 82 -0.56 3.45 -7.54
CA ALA A 82 0.36 3.78 -6.46
C ALA A 82 -0.16 3.32 -5.09
N HIS A 83 -1.47 3.41 -4.86
CA HIS A 83 -2.13 2.92 -3.65
C HIS A 83 -2.01 1.39 -3.52
N ASP A 84 -2.28 0.66 -4.60
CA ASP A 84 -2.18 -0.80 -4.62
C ASP A 84 -0.73 -1.25 -4.41
N LEU A 85 0.23 -0.63 -5.12
CA LEU A 85 1.67 -0.90 -4.95
C LEU A 85 2.16 -0.59 -3.53
N ARG A 86 1.63 0.45 -2.88
CA ARG A 86 1.92 0.77 -1.48
C ARG A 86 1.48 -0.37 -0.55
N GLY A 87 0.28 -0.93 -0.77
CA GLY A 87 -0.26 -2.04 -0.01
C GLY A 87 0.53 -3.33 -0.21
N LEU A 88 0.93 -3.62 -1.46
CA LEU A 88 1.83 -4.71 -1.79
C LEU A 88 3.20 -4.52 -1.12
N GLY A 89 3.79 -3.33 -1.20
CA GLY A 89 5.10 -3.06 -0.59
C GLY A 89 5.13 -3.34 0.92
N ALA A 90 4.06 -2.99 1.63
CA ALA A 90 3.94 -3.23 3.07
C ALA A 90 3.83 -4.74 3.39
N SER A 91 3.15 -5.50 2.54
CA SER A 91 2.91 -6.93 2.73
C SER A 91 4.12 -7.79 2.35
N PHE A 92 4.96 -7.31 1.44
CA PHE A 92 6.08 -8.05 0.84
C PHE A 92 7.47 -7.54 1.26
N ASN A 93 7.57 -6.72 2.31
CA ASN A 93 8.82 -6.17 2.85
C ASN A 93 9.61 -5.26 1.86
N TYR A 94 8.89 -4.39 1.16
CA TYR A 94 9.44 -3.32 0.31
C TYR A 94 9.10 -1.93 0.89
N PRO A 95 9.79 -1.50 1.97
CA PRO A 95 9.49 -0.24 2.65
C PRO A 95 9.65 0.99 1.74
N LEU A 96 10.56 0.94 0.77
CA LEU A 96 10.77 2.01 -0.21
C LEU A 96 9.55 2.20 -1.13
N ILE A 97 8.93 1.13 -1.60
CA ILE A 97 7.72 1.20 -2.43
C ILE A 97 6.57 1.79 -1.62
N THR A 98 6.40 1.36 -0.37
CA THR A 98 5.38 1.92 0.52
C THR A 98 5.56 3.41 0.73
N ARG A 99 6.81 3.86 0.92
CA ARG A 99 7.15 5.27 1.12
C ARG A 99 6.92 6.10 -0.15
N ILE A 100 7.53 5.69 -1.27
CA ILE A 100 7.44 6.40 -2.55
C ILE A 100 5.99 6.42 -3.07
N GLY A 101 5.29 5.29 -3.03
CA GLY A 101 3.89 5.19 -3.43
C GLY A 101 2.99 6.07 -2.55
N GLY A 102 3.24 6.12 -1.24
CA GLY A 102 2.54 7.03 -0.33
C GLY A 102 2.78 8.51 -0.63
N SER A 103 4.00 8.88 -1.01
CA SER A 103 4.34 10.24 -1.47
C SER A 103 3.60 10.59 -2.76
N LEU A 104 3.65 9.69 -3.75
CA LEU A 104 2.99 9.86 -5.03
C LEU A 104 1.47 10.02 -4.90
N CYS A 105 0.82 9.18 -4.07
CA CYS A 105 -0.61 9.31 -3.80
C CYS A 105 -0.96 10.71 -3.26
N ARG A 106 -0.19 11.24 -2.31
CA ARG A 106 -0.44 12.57 -1.74
C ARG A 106 -0.24 13.70 -2.74
N PHE A 107 0.67 13.52 -3.69
CA PHE A 107 0.96 14.52 -4.72
C PHE A 107 -0.11 14.56 -5.81
N ILE A 108 -0.61 13.39 -6.21
CA ILE A 108 -1.59 13.25 -7.30
C ILE A 108 -3.03 13.48 -6.83
N ASP A 109 -3.30 13.37 -5.52
CA ASP A 109 -4.64 13.55 -4.98
C ASP A 109 -5.23 14.93 -5.35
N GLY A 110 -6.34 14.92 -6.09
CA GLY A 110 -7.01 16.13 -6.58
C GLY A 110 -6.35 16.81 -7.80
N LEU A 111 -5.34 16.21 -8.42
CA LEU A 111 -4.66 16.79 -9.58
C LEU A 111 -5.52 16.69 -10.84
N GLY A 112 -6.21 17.78 -11.20
CA GLY A 112 -7.01 17.87 -12.43
C GLY A 112 -6.25 18.42 -13.65
N GLN A 113 -5.20 19.19 -13.40
CA GLN A 113 -4.30 19.76 -14.41
C GLN A 113 -2.87 19.69 -13.88
N ALA A 114 -1.90 19.55 -14.78
CA ALA A 114 -0.48 19.46 -14.43
C ALA A 114 0.35 20.46 -15.24
N ASN A 115 1.27 21.15 -14.56
CA ASN A 115 2.35 21.90 -15.20
C ASN A 115 3.56 21.00 -15.48
N GLU A 116 4.57 21.53 -16.17
CA GLU A 116 5.78 20.76 -16.53
C GLU A 116 6.50 20.19 -15.31
N THR A 117 6.70 20.99 -14.27
CA THR A 117 7.36 20.56 -13.03
C THR A 117 6.58 19.45 -12.32
N GLN A 118 5.26 19.54 -12.29
CA GLN A 118 4.40 18.51 -11.71
C GLN A 118 4.49 17.20 -12.49
N LEU A 119 4.53 17.26 -13.82
CA LEU A 119 4.76 16.07 -14.66
C LEU A 119 6.14 15.46 -14.38
N GLU A 120 7.18 16.27 -14.22
CA GLU A 120 8.51 15.78 -13.89
C GLU A 120 8.56 15.08 -12.53
N ILE A 121 7.86 15.62 -11.52
CA ILE A 121 7.74 14.97 -10.21
C ILE A 121 7.02 13.63 -10.33
N VAL A 122 5.89 13.56 -11.06
CA VAL A 122 5.19 12.29 -11.30
C VAL A 122 6.14 11.29 -11.96
N ARG A 123 6.83 11.68 -13.03
CA ARG A 123 7.80 10.83 -13.74
C ARG A 123 8.87 10.28 -12.79
N ALA A 124 9.47 11.15 -11.97
CA ALA A 124 10.53 10.76 -11.05
C ALA A 124 10.04 9.72 -10.02
N HIS A 125 8.79 9.81 -9.57
CA HIS A 125 8.20 8.79 -8.70
C HIS A 125 8.00 7.45 -9.44
N VAL A 126 7.44 7.48 -10.66
CA VAL A 126 7.23 6.26 -11.47
C VAL A 126 8.57 5.55 -11.72
N ASP A 127 9.60 6.31 -12.10
CA ASP A 127 10.94 5.78 -12.34
C ASP A 127 11.57 5.20 -11.07
N ALA A 128 11.40 5.86 -9.92
CA ALA A 128 11.89 5.35 -8.66
C ALA A 128 11.21 4.04 -8.25
N ILE A 129 9.88 3.94 -8.38
CA ILE A 129 9.13 2.70 -8.10
C ILE A 129 9.64 1.57 -9.01
N ARG A 130 9.80 1.84 -10.30
CA ARG A 130 10.34 0.86 -11.27
C ARG A 130 11.76 0.43 -10.91
N ALA A 131 12.63 1.36 -10.55
CA ALA A 131 14.01 1.06 -10.16
C ALA A 131 14.08 0.19 -8.89
N VAL A 132 13.25 0.48 -7.89
CA VAL A 132 13.19 -0.29 -6.64
C VAL A 132 12.70 -1.72 -6.90
N MET A 133 11.70 -1.89 -7.78
CA MET A 133 11.21 -3.22 -8.18
C MET A 133 12.25 -4.01 -8.98
N HIS A 134 12.85 -3.39 -9.99
CA HIS A 134 13.85 -4.04 -10.84
C HIS A 134 15.10 -4.47 -10.07
N ASN A 135 15.56 -3.64 -9.12
CA ASN A 135 16.72 -3.96 -8.29
C ASN A 135 16.37 -4.80 -7.05
N GLN A 136 15.11 -5.24 -6.92
CA GLN A 136 14.60 -6.04 -5.81
C GLN A 136 15.04 -5.51 -4.42
N MET A 137 14.94 -4.19 -4.23
CA MET A 137 15.43 -3.51 -3.03
C MET A 137 14.53 -3.79 -1.80
N LYS A 138 14.64 -5.00 -1.26
CA LYS A 138 13.86 -5.51 -0.11
C LYS A 138 14.48 -5.08 1.23
N GLY A 139 13.64 -4.86 2.24
CA GLY A 139 14.06 -4.47 3.59
C GLY A 139 14.64 -3.05 3.69
N GLU A 140 15.15 -2.70 4.87
CA GLU A 140 15.47 -1.31 5.26
C GLU A 140 16.90 -0.84 4.92
N GLY A 141 17.72 -1.68 4.28
CA GLY A 141 19.17 -1.46 4.12
C GLY A 141 19.61 -0.64 2.90
N HIS A 142 18.69 -0.03 2.15
CA HIS A 142 19.00 0.61 0.88
C HIS A 142 19.21 2.12 1.03
N ALA A 143 20.38 2.53 1.53
CA ALA A 143 20.72 3.94 1.77
C ALA A 143 20.44 4.84 0.55
N ILE A 144 20.80 4.38 -0.66
CA ILE A 144 20.52 5.10 -1.91
C ILE A 144 19.01 5.24 -2.16
N GLY A 145 18.24 4.17 -1.96
CA GLY A 145 16.78 4.21 -2.13
C GLY A 145 16.10 5.13 -1.11
N THR A 146 16.62 5.17 0.13
CA THR A 146 16.15 6.09 1.17
C THR A 146 16.39 7.55 0.77
N GLN A 147 17.58 7.87 0.25
CA GLN A 147 17.90 9.21 -0.25
C GLN A 147 17.02 9.61 -1.44
N ILE A 148 16.75 8.68 -2.36
CA ILE A 148 15.81 8.92 -3.47
C ILE A 148 14.42 9.25 -2.94
N ALA A 149 13.91 8.46 -2.00
CA ALA A 149 12.59 8.70 -1.42
C ALA A 149 12.51 10.05 -0.68
N GLU A 150 13.57 10.44 0.05
CA GLU A 150 13.68 11.75 0.70
C GLU A 150 13.69 12.91 -0.31
N GLY A 151 14.46 12.78 -1.40
CA GLY A 151 14.50 13.77 -2.47
C GLY A 151 13.12 13.96 -3.11
N LEU A 152 12.44 12.86 -3.43
CA LEU A 152 11.09 12.90 -4.00
C LEU A 152 10.07 13.55 -3.06
N GLU A 153 10.12 13.22 -1.76
CA GLU A 153 9.26 13.86 -0.76
C GLU A 153 9.54 15.36 -0.59
N THR A 154 10.79 15.77 -0.79
CA THR A 154 11.19 17.19 -0.76
C THR A 154 10.61 17.93 -1.96
N LEU A 155 10.76 17.39 -3.18
CA LEU A 155 10.17 17.95 -4.40
C LEU A 155 8.65 18.11 -4.27
N VAL A 156 7.96 17.10 -3.72
CA VAL A 156 6.51 17.16 -3.47
C VAL A 156 6.12 18.25 -2.47
N ARG A 157 6.97 18.55 -1.49
CA ARG A 157 6.72 19.63 -0.52
C ARG A 157 6.96 21.01 -1.11
N GLU A 158 7.92 21.14 -2.02
CA GLU A 158 8.28 22.42 -2.64
C GLU A 158 7.26 22.86 -3.71
N GLU A 159 6.68 21.92 -4.45
CA GLU A 159 5.71 22.22 -5.51
C GLU A 159 4.23 22.27 -5.08
N ARG A 160 3.92 21.99 -3.81
CA ARG A 160 2.54 21.96 -3.31
C ARG A 160 2.09 23.28 -2.69
#